data_AF-A0A9X3NAH3-F1
#
_entry.id   AF-A0A9X3NAH3-F1
#
_cell.length_a   1.000
_cell.length_b   1.000
_cell.length_c   1.000
_cell.angle_alpha   90.00
_cell.angle_beta   90.00
_cell.angle_gamma   90.00
#
_symmetry.space_group_name_H-M   'P 1'
#
loop_
_entity.id
_entity.type
_entity.pdbx_description
1 polymer ?
#
loop_
_entity_poly.entity_id
_entity_poly.type
_entity_poly.pdbx_seq_one_letter_code
_entity_poly.pdbx_strand_id
1 'polypeptide(L)'
;MSTHDPTNGGAQAAGIDQRDRGIGELVKDLASQTSTLVRQEIKLAQAEVTQKGKIAGKGAGMLAGAAVVALLGLGALTAFLIIVLDSFLPLWAAALIVTLLWLALAAVLGLAGKKAIQQATPPVPQTVETVKEDIQWAKTRT
;
A
#
# COMPACT_ATOMS: atom_id res chain seq x y z
N MET A 1 -45.40 59.89 -49.58
CA MET A 1 -44.39 58.95 -50.14
C MET A 1 -43.26 58.85 -49.12
N SER A 2 -43.30 57.76 -48.37
CA SER A 2 -42.34 57.13 -47.44
C SER A 2 -41.04 57.85 -47.04
N THR A 3 -40.91 58.16 -45.74
CA THR A 3 -39.64 58.27 -45.02
C THR A 3 -39.46 56.99 -44.19
N HIS A 4 -38.47 56.17 -44.53
CA HIS A 4 -38.11 54.94 -43.82
C HIS A 4 -36.75 55.17 -43.14
N ASP A 5 -36.71 55.09 -41.81
CA ASP A 5 -35.51 55.23 -40.98
C ASP A 5 -35.04 53.82 -40.54
N PRO A 6 -33.83 53.38 -40.94
CA PRO A 6 -33.28 52.10 -40.53
C PRO A 6 -32.11 52.29 -39.55
N THR A 7 -32.40 52.55 -38.26
CA THR A 7 -31.32 52.71 -37.26
C THR A 7 -31.40 51.78 -36.04
N ASN A 8 -32.32 50.80 -36.01
CA ASN A 8 -32.52 49.93 -34.84
C ASN A 8 -31.80 48.55 -34.89
N GLY A 9 -30.77 48.38 -35.72
CA GLY A 9 -30.08 47.09 -35.92
C GLY A 9 -28.82 46.85 -35.05
N GLY A 10 -28.15 47.92 -34.58
CA GLY A 10 -26.83 47.81 -33.94
C GLY A 10 -26.82 47.49 -32.44
N ALA A 11 -27.87 47.89 -31.70
CA ALA A 11 -27.90 47.75 -30.24
C ALA A 11 -28.22 46.31 -29.76
N GLN A 12 -28.89 45.50 -30.59
CA GLN A 12 -29.23 44.13 -30.24
C GLN A 12 -28.07 43.14 -30.41
N ALA A 13 -27.10 43.40 -31.27
CA ALA A 13 -25.93 42.53 -31.46
C ALA A 13 -24.92 42.60 -30.30
N ALA A 14 -24.73 43.78 -29.69
CA ALA A 14 -23.76 44.00 -28.61
C ALA A 14 -24.16 43.32 -27.27
N GLY A 15 -25.46 43.18 -27.00
CA GLY A 15 -25.97 42.59 -25.75
C GLY A 15 -25.98 41.05 -25.72
N ILE A 16 -25.71 40.38 -26.84
CA ILE A 16 -25.60 38.92 -26.93
C ILE A 16 -24.13 38.53 -26.72
N ASP A 17 -23.23 39.26 -27.35
CA ASP A 17 -21.77 39.08 -27.30
C ASP A 17 -21.16 39.32 -25.90
N GLN A 18 -21.81 40.11 -25.05
CA GLN A 18 -21.38 40.33 -23.66
C GLN A 18 -21.90 39.26 -22.69
N ARG A 19 -23.07 38.66 -22.96
CA ARG A 19 -23.60 37.54 -22.18
C ARG A 19 -22.87 36.24 -22.48
N ASP A 20 -22.55 35.98 -23.75
CA ASP A 20 -21.74 34.82 -24.14
C ASP A 20 -20.32 34.91 -23.60
N ARG A 21 -19.73 36.11 -23.52
CA ARG A 21 -18.47 36.35 -22.79
C ARG A 21 -18.57 36.02 -21.30
N GLY A 22 -19.66 36.41 -20.63
CA GLY A 22 -19.87 36.12 -19.21
C GLY A 22 -20.04 34.63 -18.88
N ILE A 23 -20.73 33.86 -19.72
CA ILE A 23 -20.88 32.40 -19.52
C ILE A 23 -19.56 31.67 -19.77
N GLY A 24 -18.79 32.09 -20.79
CA GLY A 24 -17.45 31.55 -21.05
C GLY A 24 -16.47 31.80 -19.90
N GLU A 25 -16.51 32.97 -19.27
CA GLU A 25 -15.70 33.33 -18.10
C GLU A 25 -16.02 32.42 -16.89
N LEU A 26 -17.31 32.19 -16.60
CA LEU A 26 -17.75 31.33 -15.49
C LEU A 26 -17.37 29.86 -15.67
N VAL A 27 -17.48 29.33 -16.89
CA VAL A 27 -17.04 27.96 -17.21
C VAL A 27 -15.53 27.83 -17.04
N LYS A 28 -14.77 28.85 -17.46
CA LYS A 28 -13.31 28.90 -17.29
C LYS A 28 -12.91 28.97 -15.81
N ASP A 29 -13.62 29.75 -15.01
CA ASP A 29 -13.39 29.84 -13.56
C ASP A 29 -13.72 28.54 -12.84
N LEU A 30 -14.83 27.89 -13.18
CA LEU A 30 -15.19 26.59 -12.60
C LEU A 30 -14.18 25.49 -13.00
N ALA A 31 -13.72 25.48 -14.24
CA ALA A 31 -12.67 24.57 -14.70
C ALA A 31 -11.34 24.82 -13.96
N SER A 32 -10.99 26.09 -13.74
CA SER A 32 -9.81 26.49 -12.97
C SER A 32 -9.89 26.06 -11.50
N GLN A 33 -11.04 26.26 -10.86
CA GLN A 33 -11.30 25.84 -9.48
C GLN A 33 -11.27 24.31 -9.34
N THR A 34 -11.89 23.59 -10.27
CA THR A 34 -11.88 22.12 -10.29
C THR A 34 -10.45 21.59 -10.48
N SER A 35 -9.68 22.18 -11.39
CA SER A 35 -8.26 21.85 -11.59
C SER A 35 -7.42 22.12 -10.33
N THR A 36 -7.73 23.20 -9.61
CA THR A 36 -7.08 23.54 -8.35
C THR A 36 -7.42 22.53 -7.25
N LEU A 37 -8.68 22.13 -7.13
CA LEU A 37 -9.14 21.14 -6.16
C LEU A 37 -8.48 19.77 -6.40
N VAL A 38 -8.45 19.30 -7.65
CA VAL A 38 -7.79 18.04 -8.03
C VAL A 38 -6.30 18.09 -7.66
N ARG A 39 -5.61 19.20 -7.93
CA ARG A 39 -4.20 19.38 -7.54
C ARG A 39 -4.01 19.37 -6.03
N GLN A 40 -4.96 19.90 -5.26
CA GLN A 40 -4.92 19.87 -3.79
C GLN A 40 -5.12 18.46 -3.25
N GLU A 41 -6.07 17.70 -3.80
CA GLU A 41 -6.33 16.32 -3.40
C GLU A 41 -5.11 15.43 -3.67
N ILE A 42 -4.44 15.62 -4.81
CA ILE A 42 -3.18 14.92 -5.12
C ILE A 42 -2.09 15.30 -4.11
N LYS A 43 -1.94 16.58 -3.77
CA LYS A 43 -0.95 17.02 -2.76
C LYS A 43 -1.26 16.45 -1.38
N LEU A 44 -2.53 16.38 -1.01
CA LEU A 44 -2.97 15.81 0.27
C LEU A 44 -2.71 14.30 0.31
N ALA A 45 -3.10 13.58 -0.73
CA ALA A 45 -2.82 12.14 -0.87
C ALA A 45 -1.31 11.87 -0.83
N GLN A 46 -0.50 12.69 -1.51
CA GLN A 46 0.96 12.60 -1.47
C GLN A 46 1.50 12.83 -0.05
N ALA A 47 0.98 13.82 0.67
CA ALA A 47 1.37 14.08 2.05
C ALA A 47 0.99 12.91 2.98
N GLU A 48 -0.21 12.36 2.83
CA GLU A 48 -0.68 11.22 3.62
C GLU A 48 0.15 9.96 3.36
N VAL A 49 0.42 9.63 2.09
CA VAL A 49 1.30 8.51 1.72
C VAL A 49 2.71 8.73 2.28
N THR A 50 3.24 9.94 2.21
CA THR A 50 4.56 10.26 2.78
C THR A 50 4.57 10.10 4.29
N GLN A 51 3.55 10.57 4.99
CA GLN A 51 3.44 10.47 6.44
C GLN A 51 3.29 9.01 6.88
N LYS A 52 2.39 8.25 6.24
CA LYS A 52 2.24 6.79 6.46
C LYS A 52 3.54 6.06 6.17
N GLY A 53 4.23 6.40 5.07
CA GLY A 53 5.52 5.84 4.69
C GLY A 53 6.61 6.12 5.72
N LYS A 54 6.67 7.33 6.30
CA LYS A 54 7.63 7.66 7.38
C LYS A 54 7.38 6.83 8.64
N ILE A 55 6.12 6.68 9.05
CA ILE A 55 5.75 5.90 10.23
C ILE A 55 6.07 4.42 10.00
N ALA A 56 5.66 3.87 8.85
CA ALA A 56 5.96 2.50 8.46
C ALA A 56 7.47 2.27 8.35
N GLY A 57 8.21 3.19 7.74
CA GLY A 57 9.66 3.14 7.61
C GLY A 57 10.40 3.17 8.95
N LYS A 58 9.98 4.05 9.87
CA LYS A 58 10.50 4.07 11.24
C LYS A 58 10.22 2.75 11.96
N GLY A 59 9.00 2.24 11.85
CA GLY A 59 8.62 0.95 12.44
C GLY A 59 9.44 -0.21 11.89
N ALA A 60 9.60 -0.28 10.56
CA ALA A 60 10.44 -1.28 9.90
C ALA A 60 11.92 -1.18 10.34
N GLY A 61 12.46 0.05 10.44
CA GLY A 61 13.81 0.28 10.95
C GLY A 61 13.99 -0.16 12.41
N MET A 62 13.01 0.14 13.27
CA MET A 62 13.00 -0.32 14.67
C MET A 62 12.93 -1.85 14.77
N LEU A 63 12.08 -2.50 13.98
CA LEU A 63 12.01 -3.97 13.94
C LEU A 63 13.30 -4.60 13.43
N ALA A 64 13.91 -4.04 12.39
CA ALA A 64 15.21 -4.50 11.90
C ALA A 64 16.30 -4.35 12.97
N GLY A 65 16.36 -3.18 13.64
CA GLY A 65 17.28 -2.96 14.75
C GLY A 65 17.06 -3.93 15.92
N ALA A 66 15.80 -4.16 16.30
CA ALA A 66 15.44 -5.12 17.34
C ALA A 66 15.84 -6.56 16.95
N ALA A 67 15.67 -6.95 15.69
CA ALA A 67 16.10 -8.26 15.20
C ALA A 67 17.62 -8.44 15.29
N VAL A 68 18.41 -7.41 14.95
CA VAL A 68 19.88 -7.44 15.11
C VAL A 68 20.28 -7.58 16.57
N VAL A 69 19.69 -6.77 17.47
CA VAL A 69 19.97 -6.85 18.90
C VAL A 69 19.57 -8.21 19.47
N ALA A 70 18.42 -8.75 19.07
CA ALA A 70 17.99 -10.08 19.47
C ALA A 70 18.94 -11.17 18.98
N LEU A 71 19.46 -11.06 17.75
CA LEU A 71 20.45 -12.00 17.21
C LEU A 71 21.76 -11.97 18.02
N LEU A 72 22.26 -10.78 18.38
CA LEU A 72 23.44 -10.64 19.23
C LEU A 72 23.18 -11.22 20.64
N GLY A 73 22.01 -10.95 21.21
CA GLY A 73 21.58 -11.49 22.49
C GLY A 73 21.47 -13.02 22.47
N LEU A 74 20.95 -13.61 21.40
CA LEU A 74 20.90 -15.07 21.21
C LEU A 74 22.31 -15.69 21.11
N GLY A 75 23.25 -15.00 20.45
CA GLY A 75 24.65 -15.42 20.42
C GLY A 75 25.29 -15.40 21.81
N ALA A 76 25.09 -14.31 22.56
CA ALA A 76 25.57 -14.20 23.93
C ALA A 76 24.93 -15.24 24.87
N LEU A 77 23.64 -15.49 24.74
CA LEU A 77 22.92 -16.53 25.47
C LEU A 77 23.44 -17.93 25.13
N THR A 78 23.71 -18.20 23.86
CA THR A 78 24.29 -19.47 23.42
C THR A 78 25.66 -19.69 24.07
N ALA A 79 26.54 -18.69 24.03
CA ALA A 79 27.85 -18.76 24.68
C ALA A 79 27.72 -18.96 26.19
N PHE A 80 26.81 -18.21 26.85
CA PHE A 80 26.53 -18.35 28.27
C PHE A 80 26.08 -19.76 28.64
N LEU A 81 25.12 -20.34 27.91
CA LEU A 81 24.65 -21.70 28.16
C LEU A 81 25.77 -22.72 27.99
N ILE A 82 26.61 -22.58 26.96
CA ILE A 82 27.76 -23.48 26.77
C ILE A 82 28.72 -23.40 27.95
N ILE A 83 29.09 -22.19 28.39
CA ILE A 83 30.01 -21.99 29.53
C ILE A 83 29.44 -22.59 30.82
N VAL A 84 28.14 -22.40 31.07
CA VAL A 84 27.48 -22.97 32.26
C VAL A 84 27.49 -24.50 32.20
N LEU A 85 27.22 -25.11 31.05
CA LEU A 85 27.22 -26.57 30.89
C LEU A 85 28.64 -27.15 30.94
N ASP A 86 29.64 -26.42 30.43
CA ASP A 86 31.06 -26.82 30.45
C ASP A 86 31.57 -27.04 31.89
N SER A 87 30.94 -26.41 32.88
CA SER A 87 31.25 -26.65 34.30
C SER A 87 30.87 -28.06 34.79
N PHE A 88 30.04 -28.81 34.04
CA PHE A 88 29.55 -30.13 34.41
C PHE A 88 29.95 -31.25 33.44
N LEU A 89 30.31 -30.92 32.20
CA LEU A 89 30.61 -31.86 31.12
C LEU A 89 31.59 -31.23 30.11
N PRO A 90 32.31 -31.99 29.26
CA PRO A 90 33.29 -31.40 28.35
C PRO A 90 32.65 -30.46 27.32
N LEU A 91 33.36 -29.40 26.95
CA LEU A 91 32.94 -28.34 26.04
C LEU A 91 32.22 -28.82 24.77
N TRP A 92 32.72 -29.89 24.13
CA TRP A 92 32.11 -30.42 22.90
C TRP A 92 30.69 -30.95 23.15
N ALA A 93 30.44 -31.60 24.30
CA ALA A 93 29.14 -32.11 24.67
C ALA A 93 28.20 -30.96 25.09
N ALA A 94 28.72 -29.92 25.74
CA ALA A 94 27.95 -28.72 26.09
C ALA A 94 27.45 -28.00 24.84
N ALA A 95 28.35 -27.79 23.87
CA ALA A 95 28.01 -27.20 22.58
C ALA A 95 26.97 -28.03 21.81
N LEU A 96 27.08 -29.36 21.82
CA LEU A 96 26.08 -30.24 21.18
C LEU A 96 24.70 -30.12 21.84
N ILE A 97 24.63 -30.13 23.17
CA ILE A 97 23.35 -30.02 23.89
C ILE A 97 22.65 -28.70 23.57
N VAL A 98 23.38 -27.58 23.61
CA VAL A 98 22.82 -26.27 23.28
C VAL A 98 22.39 -26.20 21.81
N THR A 99 23.14 -26.83 20.91
CA THR A 99 22.76 -26.93 19.48
C THR A 99 21.44 -27.71 19.30
N LEU A 100 21.30 -28.85 19.97
CA LEU A 100 20.05 -29.64 19.92
C LEU A 100 18.87 -28.86 20.50
N LEU A 101 19.09 -28.07 21.56
CA LEU A 101 18.07 -27.19 22.13
C LEU A 101 17.58 -26.16 21.10
N TRP A 102 18.49 -25.50 20.37
CA TRP A 102 18.12 -24.56 19.31
C TRP A 102 17.41 -25.24 18.13
N LEU A 103 17.85 -26.44 17.73
CA LEU A 103 17.19 -27.21 16.67
C LEU A 103 15.76 -27.62 17.06
N ALA A 104 15.56 -28.04 18.30
CA ALA A 104 14.23 -28.36 18.81
C ALA A 104 13.31 -27.13 18.79
N LEU A 105 13.80 -25.98 19.27
CA LEU A 105 13.06 -24.72 19.22
C LEU A 105 12.73 -24.31 17.78
N ALA A 106 13.70 -24.40 16.87
CA ALA A 106 13.52 -24.09 15.46
C ALA A 106 12.49 -25.01 14.79
N ALA A 107 12.49 -26.31 15.12
CA ALA A 107 11.48 -27.25 14.64
C ALA A 107 10.07 -26.87 15.11
N VAL A 108 9.90 -26.53 16.39
CA VAL A 108 8.60 -26.10 16.94
C VAL A 108 8.11 -24.82 16.26
N LEU A 109 8.97 -23.79 16.17
CA LEU A 109 8.63 -22.52 15.52
C LEU A 109 8.35 -22.70 14.02
N GLY A 110 9.13 -23.51 13.33
CA GLY A 110 8.94 -23.81 11.90
C GLY A 110 7.61 -24.52 11.63
N LEU A 111 7.25 -25.49 12.47
CA LEU A 111 5.96 -26.19 12.37
C LEU A 111 4.78 -25.27 12.72
N ALA A 112 4.91 -24.44 13.76
CA ALA A 112 3.89 -23.45 14.12
C ALA A 112 3.69 -22.41 13.02
N GLY A 113 4.79 -21.87 12.45
CA GLY A 113 4.75 -20.94 11.33
C GLY A 113 4.12 -21.55 10.08
N LYS A 114 4.49 -22.79 9.74
CA LYS A 114 3.86 -23.53 8.63
C LYS A 114 2.35 -23.67 8.84
N LYS A 115 1.91 -24.03 10.05
CA LYS A 115 0.48 -24.14 10.39
C LYS A 115 -0.23 -22.79 10.28
N ALA A 116 0.37 -21.71 10.78
CA ALA A 116 -0.20 -20.37 10.70
C ALA A 116 -0.37 -19.92 9.25
N ILE A 117 0.63 -20.14 8.39
CA ILE A 117 0.54 -19.84 6.94
C ILE A 117 -0.57 -20.67 6.27
N GLN A 118 -0.65 -21.96 6.59
CA GLN A 118 -1.69 -22.84 6.04
C GLN A 118 -3.10 -22.43 6.46
N GLN A 119 -3.27 -21.89 7.67
CA GLN A 119 -4.56 -21.37 8.14
C GLN A 119 -4.89 -19.99 7.56
N ALA A 120 -3.88 -19.15 7.34
CA ALA A 120 -4.04 -17.80 6.79
C ALA A 120 -4.19 -17.79 5.26
N THR A 121 -3.85 -18.88 4.58
CA THR A 121 -4.08 -19.05 3.13
C THR A 121 -5.44 -19.71 2.95
N PRO A 122 -6.46 -19.03 2.39
CA PRO A 122 -7.72 -19.67 2.03
C PRO A 122 -7.43 -20.87 1.10
N PRO A 123 -8.15 -22.01 1.21
CA PRO A 123 -8.11 -23.00 0.13
C PRO A 123 -8.38 -22.23 -1.16
N VAL A 124 -7.50 -22.39 -2.14
CA VAL A 124 -7.52 -21.67 -3.43
C VAL A 124 -8.97 -21.41 -3.81
N PRO A 125 -9.43 -20.16 -3.89
CA PRO A 125 -10.83 -19.93 -4.11
C PRO A 125 -11.18 -20.62 -5.42
N GLN A 126 -12.19 -21.49 -5.39
CA GLN A 126 -12.79 -22.11 -6.58
C GLN A 126 -13.18 -21.07 -7.64
N THR A 127 -13.11 -19.78 -7.31
CA THR A 127 -13.10 -18.63 -8.22
C THR A 127 -12.14 -18.75 -9.39
N VAL A 128 -10.98 -19.42 -9.30
CA VAL A 128 -10.16 -19.62 -10.52
C VAL A 128 -10.79 -20.63 -11.48
N GLU A 129 -11.54 -21.60 -10.95
CA GLU A 129 -12.37 -22.53 -11.73
C GLU A 129 -13.61 -21.81 -12.29
N THR A 130 -14.32 -21.02 -11.47
CA THR A 130 -15.49 -20.23 -11.91
C THR A 130 -15.13 -19.17 -12.96
N VAL A 131 -14.02 -18.45 -12.79
CA VAL A 131 -13.55 -17.47 -13.79
C VAL A 131 -13.06 -18.17 -15.07
N LYS A 132 -12.50 -19.39 -14.97
CA LYS A 132 -12.17 -20.19 -16.15
C LYS A 132 -13.42 -20.72 -16.86
N GLU A 133 -14.44 -21.14 -16.12
CA GLU A 133 -15.75 -21.53 -16.66
C GLU A 133 -16.44 -20.34 -17.34
N ASP A 134 -16.43 -19.15 -16.73
CA ASP A 134 -17.02 -17.94 -17.30
C ASP A 134 -16.34 -17.52 -18.61
N ILE A 135 -15.02 -17.63 -18.70
CA ILE A 135 -14.26 -17.35 -19.94
C ILE A 135 -14.54 -18.43 -21.01
N GLN A 136 -14.73 -19.69 -20.61
CA GLN A 136 -15.10 -20.77 -21.53
C GLN A 136 -16.53 -20.56 -22.08
N TRP A 137 -17.47 -20.16 -21.22
CA TRP A 137 -18.86 -19.91 -21.61
C TRP A 137 -18.97 -18.71 -22.57
N ALA A 138 -18.18 -17.66 -22.35
CA ALA A 138 -18.10 -16.51 -23.26
C ALA A 138 -17.50 -16.84 -24.63
N LYS A 139 -16.49 -17.74 -24.69
CA LYS A 139 -15.86 -18.18 -25.96
C LYS A 139 -16.73 -19.11 -26.80
N THR A 140 -17.68 -19.81 -26.19
CA THR A 140 -18.57 -20.75 -26.90
C THR A 140 -19.76 -20.03 -27.55
N ARG A 141 -19.97 -18.75 -27.24
CA ARG A 141 -21.15 -17.96 -27.65
C ARG A 141 -20.86 -16.90 -28.74
N THR A 142 -19.65 -16.91 -29.30
CA THR A 142 -19.23 -16.12 -30.48
C THR A 142 -18.68 -17.07 -31.52
#